data_AF-D7MU46-F1
#
_entry.id   AF-D7MU46-F1
#
_cell.length_a   1.000
_cell.length_b   1.000
_cell.length_c   1.000
_cell.angle_alpha   90.00
_cell.angle_beta   90.00
_cell.angle_gamma   90.00
#
_symmetry.space_group_name_H-M   'P 1'
#
loop_
_entity.id
_entity.type
_entity.pdbx_description
1 polymer ?
#
loop_
_entity_poly.entity_id
_entity_poly.type
_entity_poly.pdbx_seq_one_letter_code
_entity_poly.pdbx_strand_id
1 'polypeptide(L)'
;MEETTTFHGLGHLFFTIFLYCFSSFIVAPAITDISMAALCPGKDECSLAIYLSGFQQVITGVGSLMMMPLMGSLSDKHGRKCLLTLPMTLHILPLATLAYSRGTTIFYIYYVLKTFTSIVCEGSVLCLALAYVVRHFPPFFPFYCRQ
;
A
#
# COMPACT_ATOMS: atom_id res chain seq x y z
N MET A 1 9.70 30.21 17.20
CA MET A 1 9.16 30.10 15.82
C MET A 1 9.32 28.67 15.29
N GLU A 2 9.04 27.66 16.12
CA GLU A 2 9.19 26.23 15.78
C GLU A 2 7.84 25.50 15.74
N GLU A 3 6.76 26.17 16.17
CA GLU A 3 5.41 25.58 16.28
C GLU A 3 4.59 25.69 14.97
N THR A 4 4.82 26.75 14.17
CA THR A 4 4.13 26.96 12.88
C THR A 4 4.63 26.03 11.78
N THR A 5 5.91 25.63 11.82
CA THR A 5 6.50 24.65 10.89
C THR A 5 6.00 23.23 11.19
N THR A 6 5.72 22.91 12.46
CA THR A 6 5.16 21.61 12.83
C THR A 6 3.75 21.39 12.30
N PHE A 7 2.85 22.40 12.37
CA PHE A 7 1.48 22.26 11.88
C PHE A 7 1.41 22.15 10.35
N HIS A 8 2.27 22.89 9.64
CA HIS A 8 2.37 22.81 8.17
C HIS A 8 2.93 21.45 7.71
N GLY A 9 3.98 20.96 8.37
CA GLY A 9 4.50 19.61 8.14
C GLY A 9 3.49 18.52 8.52
N LEU A 10 2.66 18.79 9.53
CA LEU A 10 1.57 17.93 9.96
C LEU A 10 0.55 17.76 8.82
N GLY A 11 0.02 18.89 8.35
CA GLY A 11 -0.94 18.94 7.26
C GLY A 11 -0.40 18.28 5.99
N HIS A 12 0.88 18.48 5.67
CA HIS A 12 1.51 17.87 4.49
C HIS A 12 1.57 16.33 4.58
N LEU A 13 1.91 15.79 5.75
CA LEU A 13 1.95 14.35 5.97
C LEU A 13 0.54 13.74 5.95
N PHE A 14 -0.42 14.38 6.62
CA PHE A 14 -1.83 13.98 6.63
C PHE A 14 -2.42 13.97 5.22
N PHE A 15 -2.19 15.04 4.45
CA PHE A 15 -2.63 15.14 3.07
C PHE A 15 -2.04 14.05 2.18
N THR A 16 -0.75 13.74 2.35
CA THR A 16 -0.08 12.67 1.59
C THR A 16 -0.68 11.30 1.89
N ILE A 17 -0.95 10.99 3.17
CA ILE A 17 -1.58 9.73 3.58
C ILE A 17 -3.02 9.65 3.05
N PHE A 18 -3.77 10.76 3.13
CA PHE A 18 -5.14 10.83 2.62
C PHE A 18 -5.20 10.56 1.11
N LEU A 19 -4.36 11.24 0.33
CA LEU A 19 -4.26 11.01 -1.12
C LEU A 19 -3.87 9.57 -1.45
N TYR A 20 -2.95 8.99 -0.67
CA TYR A 20 -2.52 7.62 -0.83
C TYR A 20 -3.68 6.61 -0.62
N CYS A 21 -4.43 6.76 0.48
CA CYS A 21 -5.59 5.92 0.75
C CYS A 21 -6.66 6.09 -0.33
N PHE A 22 -6.97 7.32 -0.72
CA PHE A 22 -7.94 7.63 -1.78
C PHE A 22 -7.56 6.96 -3.11
N SER A 23 -6.28 7.05 -3.50
CA SER A 23 -5.77 6.40 -4.71
C SER A 23 -5.93 4.88 -4.63
N SER A 24 -5.61 4.27 -3.49
CA SER A 24 -5.76 2.81 -3.30
C SER A 24 -7.21 2.34 -3.42
N PHE A 25 -8.17 3.09 -2.88
CA PHE A 25 -9.59 2.72 -2.96
C PHE A 25 -10.16 2.85 -4.38
N ILE A 26 -9.72 3.84 -5.17
CA ILE A 26 -10.14 3.98 -6.57
C ILE A 26 -9.56 2.87 -7.44
N VAL A 27 -8.31 2.49 -7.16
CA VAL A 27 -7.56 1.51 -7.95
C VAL A 27 -8.15 0.10 -7.80
N ALA A 28 -8.66 -0.27 -6.61
CA ALA A 28 -9.20 -1.62 -6.35
C ALA A 28 -10.28 -2.09 -7.35
N PRO A 29 -11.41 -1.38 -7.56
CA PRO A 29 -12.44 -1.80 -8.51
C PRO A 29 -12.03 -1.65 -9.98
N ALA A 30 -11.20 -0.64 -10.31
CA ALA A 30 -10.74 -0.41 -11.67
C ALA A 30 -9.88 -1.56 -12.21
N ILE A 31 -9.06 -2.16 -11.35
CA ILE A 31 -8.23 -3.31 -11.74
C ILE A 31 -9.08 -4.54 -11.95
N THR A 32 -10.01 -4.82 -11.04
CA THR A 32 -10.87 -6.00 -11.17
C THR A 32 -11.68 -5.95 -12.45
N ASP A 33 -12.17 -4.79 -12.87
CA ASP A 33 -12.87 -4.61 -14.15
C ASP A 33 -11.98 -4.93 -15.36
N ILE A 34 -10.76 -4.36 -15.41
CA ILE A 34 -9.78 -4.62 -16.47
C ILE A 34 -9.34 -6.09 -16.51
N SER A 35 -9.20 -6.70 -15.34
CA SER A 35 -8.77 -8.09 -15.19
C SER A 35 -9.87 -9.06 -15.63
N MET A 36 -11.12 -8.75 -15.29
CA MET A 36 -12.30 -9.50 -15.73
C MET A 36 -12.42 -9.49 -17.26
N ALA A 37 -12.22 -8.34 -17.89
CA ALA A 37 -12.20 -8.22 -19.35
C ALA A 37 -11.03 -8.97 -20.02
N ALA A 38 -9.89 -9.11 -19.34
CA ALA A 38 -8.70 -9.79 -19.89
C ALA A 38 -8.70 -11.31 -19.67
N LEU A 39 -9.29 -11.81 -18.58
CA LEU A 39 -9.24 -13.23 -18.20
C LEU A 39 -10.42 -14.05 -18.73
N CYS A 40 -11.57 -13.43 -19.01
CA CYS A 40 -12.76 -14.12 -19.49
C CYS A 40 -13.17 -13.64 -20.90
N PRO A 41 -12.56 -14.17 -21.99
CA PRO A 41 -13.06 -13.95 -23.33
C PRO A 41 -14.29 -14.85 -23.57
N GLY A 42 -15.47 -14.40 -23.12
CA GLY A 42 -16.76 -15.00 -23.50
C GLY A 42 -17.26 -16.20 -22.69
N LYS A 43 -16.95 -16.28 -21.38
CA LYS A 43 -17.59 -17.24 -20.45
C LYS A 43 -18.01 -16.49 -19.18
N ASP A 44 -19.27 -16.64 -18.77
CA ASP A 44 -19.91 -15.92 -17.66
C ASP A 44 -19.44 -16.36 -16.25
N GLU A 45 -18.49 -17.30 -16.16
CA GLU A 45 -18.12 -18.00 -14.92
C GLU A 45 -16.63 -17.81 -14.59
N CYS A 46 -16.30 -16.62 -14.11
CA CYS A 46 -14.92 -16.21 -13.82
C CYS A 46 -14.50 -16.59 -12.37
N SER A 47 -14.60 -17.87 -11.99
CA SER A 47 -14.18 -18.36 -10.65
C SER A 47 -12.70 -18.09 -10.35
N LEU A 48 -11.86 -18.00 -11.39
CA LEU A 48 -10.44 -17.68 -11.27
C LEU A 48 -10.19 -16.28 -10.67
N ALA A 49 -11.04 -15.29 -11.00
CA ALA A 49 -10.87 -13.92 -10.53
C ALA A 49 -11.08 -13.81 -9.00
N ILE A 50 -12.07 -14.55 -8.47
CA ILE A 50 -12.34 -14.64 -7.03
C ILE A 50 -11.18 -15.37 -6.33
N TYR A 51 -10.67 -16.45 -6.92
CA TYR A 51 -9.54 -17.18 -6.36
C TYR A 51 -8.27 -16.31 -6.30
N LEU A 52 -7.98 -15.56 -7.37
CA LEU A 52 -6.86 -14.63 -7.45
C LEU A 52 -6.99 -13.48 -6.45
N SER A 53 -8.18 -12.91 -6.26
CA SER A 53 -8.38 -11.81 -5.30
C SER A 53 -8.23 -12.30 -3.86
N GLY A 54 -8.81 -13.45 -3.53
CA GLY A 54 -8.68 -14.07 -2.20
C GLY A 54 -7.23 -14.41 -1.86
N PHE A 55 -6.49 -14.98 -2.81
CA PHE A 55 -5.07 -15.28 -2.64
C PHE A 55 -4.23 -14.01 -2.41
N GLN A 56 -4.54 -12.94 -3.15
CA GLN A 56 -3.86 -11.66 -2.99
C GLN A 56 -4.08 -11.05 -1.60
N GLN A 57 -5.31 -11.16 -1.07
CA GLN A 57 -5.65 -10.67 0.26
C GLN A 57 -4.93 -11.45 1.36
N VAL A 58 -4.85 -12.79 1.24
CA VAL A 58 -4.11 -13.64 2.19
C VAL A 58 -2.62 -13.31 2.16
N ILE A 59 -1.99 -13.24 0.98
CA ILE A 59 -0.57 -12.90 0.87
C ILE A 59 -0.30 -11.51 1.42
N THR A 60 -1.16 -10.53 1.10
CA THR A 60 -0.96 -9.15 1.57
C THR A 60 -1.07 -9.09 3.10
N GLY A 61 -2.06 -9.75 3.69
CA GLY A 61 -2.23 -9.82 5.13
C GLY A 61 -1.08 -10.53 5.85
N VAL A 62 -0.61 -11.66 5.33
CA VAL A 62 0.55 -12.36 5.92
C VAL A 62 1.85 -11.58 5.69
N GLY A 63 2.01 -10.97 4.52
CA GLY A 63 3.19 -10.20 4.16
C GLY A 63 3.31 -8.90 4.95
N SER A 64 2.20 -8.23 5.25
CA SER A 64 2.20 -6.99 6.04
C SER A 64 2.69 -7.27 7.47
N LEU A 65 2.28 -8.38 8.09
CA LEU A 65 2.76 -8.81 9.41
C LEU A 65 4.29 -8.96 9.46
N MET A 66 4.91 -9.42 8.36
CA MET A 66 6.36 -9.58 8.28
C MET A 66 7.08 -8.27 7.91
N MET A 67 6.45 -7.41 7.11
CA MET A 67 7.07 -6.15 6.66
C MET A 67 7.01 -5.04 7.71
N MET A 68 6.05 -5.06 8.63
CA MET A 68 5.96 -4.10 9.73
C MET A 68 7.22 -4.04 10.60
N PRO A 69 7.76 -5.15 11.14
CA PRO A 69 9.01 -5.11 11.93
C PRO A 69 10.21 -4.72 11.06
N LEU A 70 10.25 -5.19 9.80
CA LEU A 70 11.33 -4.85 8.87
C LEU A 70 11.40 -3.34 8.60
N MET A 71 10.25 -2.71 8.35
CA MET A 71 10.14 -1.26 8.15
C MET A 71 10.46 -0.47 9.42
N GLY A 72 10.17 -1.02 10.60
CA GLY A 72 10.62 -0.45 11.87
C GLY A 72 12.14 -0.31 11.93
N SER A 73 12.87 -1.39 11.60
CA SER A 73 14.33 -1.39 11.60
C SER A 73 14.96 -0.43 10.56
N LEU A 74 14.32 -0.31 9.38
CA LEU A 74 14.77 0.60 8.32
C LEU A 74 14.45 2.05 8.65
N SER A 75 13.32 2.32 9.31
CA SER A 75 12.94 3.66 9.76
C SER A 75 13.93 4.21 10.80
N ASP A 76 14.50 3.34 11.64
CA ASP A 76 15.51 3.71 12.63
C ASP A 76 16.83 4.13 11.94
N LYS A 77 17.32 3.32 10.98
CA LYS A 77 18.59 3.60 10.27
C LYS A 77 18.52 4.67 9.18
N HIS A 78 17.45 4.71 8.38
CA HIS A 78 17.39 5.55 7.17
C HIS A 78 16.55 6.84 7.33
N GLY A 79 15.96 7.06 8.51
CA GLY A 79 15.25 8.28 8.85
C GLY A 79 13.98 8.58 8.01
N ARG A 80 13.25 9.62 8.43
CA ARG A 80 11.89 10.06 8.02
C ARG A 80 11.65 10.21 6.51
N LYS A 81 12.69 10.21 5.66
CA LYS A 81 12.56 10.40 4.21
C LYS A 81 12.32 9.10 3.45
N CYS A 82 12.98 8.00 3.85
CA CYS A 82 12.91 6.71 3.17
C CYS A 82 11.49 6.14 3.20
N LEU A 83 10.80 6.31 4.34
CA LEU A 83 9.45 5.82 4.56
C LEU A 83 8.41 6.40 3.59
N LEU A 84 8.61 7.63 3.10
CA LEU A 84 7.68 8.27 2.15
C LEU A 84 8.07 8.02 0.68
N THR A 85 9.37 7.87 0.39
CA THR A 85 9.85 7.64 -0.99
C THR A 85 9.62 6.21 -1.46
N LEU A 86 9.67 5.26 -0.53
CA LEU A 86 9.52 3.83 -0.81
C LEU A 86 8.10 3.45 -1.31
N PRO A 87 6.99 3.86 -0.67
CA PRO A 87 5.65 3.59 -1.20
C PRO A 87 5.38 4.33 -2.52
N MET A 88 5.88 5.56 -2.67
CA MET A 88 5.70 6.34 -3.90
C MET A 88 6.37 5.68 -5.12
N THR A 89 7.61 5.20 -4.95
CA THR A 89 8.34 4.51 -6.03
C THR A 89 7.71 3.15 -6.37
N LEU A 90 7.31 2.39 -5.35
CA LEU A 90 6.64 1.10 -5.55
C LEU A 90 5.24 1.22 -6.16
N HIS A 91 4.53 2.32 -5.96
CA HIS A 91 3.20 2.53 -6.54
C HIS A 91 3.24 2.91 -8.03
N ILE A 92 4.36 3.45 -8.52
CA ILE A 92 4.54 3.79 -9.95
C ILE A 92 4.64 2.53 -10.82
N LEU A 93 5.23 1.45 -10.31
CA LEU A 93 5.42 0.19 -11.04
C LEU A 93 4.12 -0.50 -11.51
N PRO A 94 3.11 -0.73 -10.64
CA PRO A 94 1.84 -1.33 -11.07
C PRO A 94 1.07 -0.41 -12.03
N LEU A 95 1.19 0.91 -11.89
CA LEU A 95 0.59 1.87 -12.82
C LEU A 95 1.22 1.79 -14.22
N ALA A 96 2.56 1.75 -14.29
CA ALA A 96 3.30 1.67 -15.54
C ALA A 96 3.02 0.36 -16.29
N THR A 97 2.95 -0.76 -15.58
CA THR A 97 2.69 -2.07 -16.18
C THR A 97 1.27 -2.20 -16.71
N LEU A 98 0.27 -1.58 -16.07
CA LEU A 98 -1.11 -1.55 -16.57
C LEU A 98 -1.24 -0.81 -17.92
N ALA A 99 -0.39 0.19 -18.17
CA ALA A 99 -0.39 0.99 -19.39
C ALA A 99 0.27 0.28 -20.60
N TYR A 100 1.08 -0.76 -20.36
CA TYR A 100 1.93 -1.34 -21.40
C TYR A 100 1.15 -2.20 -22.40
N SER A 101 0.38 -3.20 -21.96
CA SER A 101 -0.41 -4.06 -22.86
C SER A 101 -1.43 -4.94 -22.11
N ARG A 102 -2.56 -5.24 -22.75
CA ARG A 102 -3.66 -6.10 -22.23
C ARG A 102 -3.39 -7.59 -22.53
N GLY A 103 -2.22 -8.10 -22.16
CA GLY A 103 -1.84 -9.50 -22.32
C GLY A 103 -1.87 -10.28 -20.99
N THR A 104 -2.08 -11.60 -21.05
CA THR A 104 -2.07 -12.49 -19.87
C THR A 104 -0.72 -12.52 -19.13
N THR A 105 0.39 -12.40 -19.86
CA THR A 105 1.73 -12.32 -19.26
C THR A 105 1.94 -11.01 -18.50
N ILE A 106 1.50 -9.88 -19.06
CA ILE A 106 1.57 -8.58 -18.40
C ILE A 106 0.67 -8.57 -17.16
N PHE A 107 -0.49 -9.23 -17.23
CA PHE A 107 -1.37 -9.40 -16.08
C PHE A 107 -0.68 -10.13 -14.91
N TYR A 108 0.10 -11.17 -15.18
CA TYR A 108 0.83 -11.90 -14.14
C TYR A 108 1.95 -11.06 -13.51
N ILE A 109 2.71 -10.32 -14.33
CA ILE A 109 3.77 -9.41 -13.86
C ILE A 109 3.16 -8.30 -13.00
N TYR A 110 2.07 -7.70 -13.48
CA TYR A 110 1.28 -6.72 -12.76
C TYR A 110 0.78 -7.27 -11.42
N TYR A 111 0.26 -8.50 -11.40
CA TYR A 111 -0.26 -9.14 -10.20
C TYR A 111 0.82 -9.28 -9.11
N VAL A 112 2.02 -9.74 -9.48
CA VAL A 112 3.15 -9.85 -8.55
C VAL A 112 3.61 -8.48 -8.04
N LEU A 113 3.78 -7.50 -8.92
CA LEU A 113 4.20 -6.14 -8.54
C LEU A 113 3.18 -5.48 -7.62
N LYS A 114 1.89 -5.60 -7.92
CA LYS A 114 0.82 -5.07 -7.07
C LYS A 114 0.84 -5.71 -5.69
N THR A 115 0.99 -7.04 -5.61
CA THR A 115 1.06 -7.74 -4.32
C THR A 115 2.26 -7.27 -3.50
N PHE A 116 3.42 -7.07 -4.12
CA PHE A 116 4.60 -6.56 -3.40
C PHE A 116 4.36 -5.14 -2.87
N THR A 117 3.77 -4.27 -3.70
CA THR A 117 3.44 -2.89 -3.31
C THR A 117 2.41 -2.84 -2.19
N SER A 118 1.37 -3.70 -2.22
CA SER A 118 0.34 -3.73 -1.17
C SER A 118 0.90 -4.18 0.17
N ILE A 119 1.74 -5.23 0.19
CA ILE A 119 2.41 -5.73 1.40
C ILE A 119 3.18 -4.61 2.11
N VAL A 120 3.93 -3.82 1.33
CA VAL A 120 4.76 -2.74 1.87
C VAL A 120 3.92 -1.55 2.33
N CYS A 121 2.87 -1.22 1.59
CA CYS A 121 2.04 -0.06 1.91
C CYS A 121 1.10 -0.30 3.10
N GLU A 122 0.48 -1.46 3.23
CA GLU A 122 -0.44 -1.74 4.34
C GLU A 122 0.28 -1.69 5.70
N GLY A 123 1.52 -2.20 5.74
CA GLY A 123 2.35 -2.15 6.95
C GLY A 123 2.90 -0.77 7.29
N SER A 124 3.29 0.03 6.29
CA SER A 124 3.93 1.33 6.53
C SER A 124 2.94 2.43 6.91
N VAL A 125 1.77 2.49 6.27
CA VAL A 125 0.80 3.58 6.47
C VAL A 125 0.22 3.54 7.89
N LEU A 126 0.01 2.34 8.45
CA LEU A 126 -0.56 2.16 9.79
C LEU A 126 0.41 2.58 10.91
N CYS A 127 1.68 2.15 10.89
CA CYS A 127 2.66 2.60 11.91
C CYS A 127 2.95 4.10 11.78
N LEU A 128 2.91 4.67 10.57
CA LEU A 128 3.12 6.12 10.37
C LEU A 128 1.99 6.94 10.99
N ALA A 129 0.74 6.52 10.80
CA ALA A 129 -0.43 7.15 11.41
C ALA A 129 -0.40 7.05 12.95
N LEU A 130 -0.07 5.86 13.50
CA LEU A 130 0.00 5.64 14.94
C LEU A 130 1.15 6.42 15.60
N ALA A 131 2.35 6.37 15.04
CA ALA A 131 3.52 7.10 15.56
C ALA A 131 3.29 8.62 15.63
N TYR A 132 2.37 9.12 14.82
CA TYR A 132 2.01 10.53 14.77
C TYR A 132 0.95 10.91 15.79
N VAL A 133 -0.09 10.10 15.98
CA VAL A 133 -1.12 10.31 17.02
C VAL A 133 -0.50 10.22 18.42
N VAL A 134 0.37 9.24 18.66
CA VAL A 134 1.04 9.03 19.96
C VAL A 134 1.92 10.22 20.35
N ARG A 135 2.46 10.96 19.38
CA ARG A 135 3.21 12.20 19.66
C ARG A 135 2.33 13.32 20.23
N HIS A 136 1.03 13.28 19.98
CA HIS A 136 0.10 14.33 20.40
C HIS A 136 -0.78 13.90 21.59
N PHE A 137 -1.06 12.61 21.74
CA PHE A 137 -1.85 12.05 22.85
C PHE A 137 -1.20 10.78 23.43
N PRO A 138 -0.54 10.86 24.61
CA PRO A 138 0.20 9.75 25.19
C PRO A 138 -0.61 8.62 25.91
N PRO A 139 -1.91 8.73 26.28
CA PRO A 139 -2.47 7.76 27.23
C PRO A 139 -3.13 6.50 26.64
N PHE A 140 -3.16 6.26 25.32
CA PHE A 140 -3.90 5.11 24.78
C PHE A 140 -3.17 4.33 23.66
N PHE A 141 -2.62 3.18 24.05
CA PHE A 141 -2.50 1.94 23.26
C PHE A 141 -1.54 1.90 22.04
N PRO A 142 -1.28 0.71 21.45
CA PRO A 142 -0.83 -0.57 22.00
C PRO A 142 0.53 -1.00 21.40
N PHE A 143 1.04 -2.12 21.91
CA PHE A 143 2.20 -2.95 21.56
C PHE A 143 2.56 -3.23 20.08
N TYR A 144 2.01 -2.55 19.06
CA TYR A 144 2.16 -2.95 17.65
C TYR A 144 3.39 -2.38 16.92
N CYS A 145 4.00 -1.30 17.43
CA CYS A 145 5.23 -0.73 16.85
C CYS A 145 6.45 -0.97 17.78
N ARG A 146 6.39 -2.01 18.64
CA ARG A 146 7.50 -2.48 19.51
C ARG A 146 7.61 -4.00 19.50
N GLN A 147 7.58 -4.61 18.32
CA GLN A 147 8.14 -5.94 18.11
C GLN A 147 8.88 -5.96 16.77
#